data_AF-A0A8S0RRK0-F1
#
_entry.id   AF-A0A8S0RRK0-F1
#
_cell.length_a   1.000
_cell.length_b   1.000
_cell.length_c   1.000
_cell.angle_alpha   90.00
_cell.angle_beta   90.00
_cell.angle_gamma   90.00
#
_symmetry.space_group_name_H-M   'P 1'
#
loop_
_entity.id
_entity.type
_entity.pdbx_description
1 polymer ?
#
loop_
_entity_poly.entity_id
_entity_poly.type
_entity_poly.pdbx_seq_one_letter_code
_entity_poly.pdbx_strand_id
1 'polypeptide(L)'
;MGEFGGEYEDDYSKWPGWLRPLLQTSFFRQCKVHASAHRSECNMFCLDCKNGALCSLCLNFHEDHRAIQIRRSSYHDVIRVSEIQKYLDITGVQTYIINSAKIVFLNERPQPRPGKGVTNTCRVCERGLLDSFSFCSLGCKVAGTSNKFEKKKKMWEWEESIDGGGTKRHNKQMKNKIQSFSPSTPPQSWSSGKRRKGIPHRAPTGGIIIEY
;
A
#
# COMPACT_ATOMS: atom_id res chain seq x y z
N MET A 1 12.46 30.35 27.61
CA MET A 1 11.94 29.89 26.30
C MET A 1 13.10 29.24 25.58
N GLY A 2 13.20 27.92 25.64
CA GLY A 2 14.26 27.17 24.97
C GLY A 2 13.81 26.85 23.55
N GLU A 3 14.58 27.31 22.57
CA GLU A 3 14.37 27.05 21.15
C GLU A 3 14.65 25.57 20.84
N PHE A 4 13.60 24.81 20.52
CA PHE A 4 13.72 23.48 19.92
C PHE A 4 13.80 23.64 18.39
N GLY A 5 14.97 24.01 17.89
CA GLY A 5 15.29 24.01 16.47
C GLY A 5 16.33 22.93 16.16
N GLY A 6 15.96 21.94 15.34
CA GLY A 6 16.95 21.08 14.66
C GLY A 6 16.74 19.56 14.72
N GLU A 7 15.57 19.03 14.32
CA GLU A 7 15.44 17.61 13.95
C GLU A 7 14.76 17.46 12.58
N TYR A 8 15.29 18.09 11.54
CA TYR A 8 14.73 17.97 10.18
C TYR A 8 15.73 17.57 9.08
N GLU A 9 16.98 17.23 9.40
CA GLU A 9 18.02 17.10 8.36
C GLU A 9 18.71 15.72 8.21
N ASP A 10 18.10 14.61 8.64
CA ASP A 10 18.83 13.31 8.61
C ASP A 10 18.10 12.15 7.88
N ASP A 11 17.34 12.47 6.84
CA ASP A 11 16.66 11.45 6.02
C ASP A 11 16.66 11.81 4.51
N TYR A 12 17.44 12.83 4.11
CA TYR A 12 17.60 13.23 2.71
C TYR A 12 18.79 12.57 2.01
N SER A 13 19.76 12.04 2.76
CA SER A 13 21.04 11.59 2.20
C SER A 13 21.04 10.16 1.65
N LYS A 14 20.04 9.34 2.01
CA LYS A 14 20.02 7.90 1.66
C LYS A 14 19.22 7.57 0.40
N TRP A 15 18.28 8.43 0.02
CA TRP A 15 17.32 8.16 -1.05
C TRP A 15 17.33 9.27 -2.09
N PRO A 16 17.16 8.95 -3.39
CA PRO A 16 17.08 9.98 -4.41
C PRO A 16 15.92 10.95 -4.14
N GLY A 17 16.16 12.25 -4.31
CA GLY A 17 15.17 13.28 -3.98
C GLY A 17 13.85 13.18 -4.76
N TRP A 18 13.79 12.38 -5.83
CA TRP A 18 12.57 12.12 -6.61
C TRP A 18 11.70 10.99 -6.03
N LEU A 19 12.24 10.12 -5.17
CA LEU A 19 11.54 8.93 -4.71
C LEU A 19 10.36 9.26 -3.78
N ARG A 20 10.54 10.20 -2.86
CA ARG A 20 9.45 10.65 -1.98
C ARG A 20 8.31 11.30 -2.77
N PRO A 21 8.56 12.28 -3.67
CA PRO A 21 7.53 12.80 -4.56
C PRO A 21 6.83 11.71 -5.38
N LEU A 22 7.58 10.74 -5.93
CA LEU A 22 7.01 9.62 -6.68
C LEU A 22 6.00 8.82 -5.85
N LEU A 23 6.34 8.48 -4.60
CA LEU A 23 5.47 7.70 -3.72
C LEU A 23 4.23 8.46 -3.23
N GLN A 24 4.29 9.80 -3.18
CA GLN A 24 3.19 10.66 -2.73
C GLN A 24 2.29 11.16 -3.88
N THR A 25 2.78 11.06 -5.12
CA THR A 25 2.06 11.54 -6.29
C THR A 25 0.84 10.67 -6.57
N SER A 26 -0.29 11.31 -6.87
CA SER A 26 -1.49 10.64 -7.39
C SER A 26 -1.47 10.60 -8.92
N PHE A 27 -1.36 9.39 -9.45
CA PHE A 27 -1.37 9.10 -10.89
C PHE A 27 -2.78 8.85 -11.43
N PHE A 28 -2.89 8.75 -12.75
CA PHE A 28 -4.13 8.45 -13.49
C PHE A 28 -5.24 9.50 -13.30
N ARG A 29 -4.85 10.74 -13.00
CA ARG A 29 -5.74 11.89 -13.03
C ARG A 29 -5.79 12.47 -14.43
N GLN A 30 -6.89 13.15 -14.75
CA GLN A 30 -7.00 13.89 -16.00
C GLN A 30 -6.05 15.09 -15.99
N CYS A 31 -5.23 15.23 -17.04
CA CYS A 31 -4.39 16.40 -17.23
C CYS A 31 -5.26 17.66 -17.32
N LYS A 32 -4.92 18.69 -16.53
CA LYS A 32 -5.65 19.97 -16.54
C LYS A 32 -5.42 20.79 -17.81
N VAL A 33 -4.23 20.65 -18.41
CA VAL A 33 -3.83 21.40 -19.62
C VAL A 33 -4.33 20.69 -20.88
N HIS A 34 -4.26 19.36 -20.90
CA HIS A 34 -4.61 18.54 -22.06
C HIS A 34 -5.88 17.72 -21.84
N ALA A 35 -6.88 18.29 -21.15
CA ALA A 35 -8.08 17.56 -20.74
C ALA A 35 -8.93 17.05 -21.93
N SER A 36 -8.84 17.68 -23.09
CA SER A 36 -9.58 17.30 -24.30
C SER A 36 -8.86 16.27 -25.18
N ALA A 37 -7.61 15.93 -24.88
CA ALA A 37 -6.83 15.01 -25.70
C ALA A 37 -7.09 13.55 -25.32
N HIS A 38 -7.02 12.65 -26.29
CA HIS A 38 -7.19 11.20 -26.10
C HIS A 38 -6.12 10.54 -25.19
N ARG A 39 -5.03 11.25 -24.88
CA ARG A 39 -3.93 10.78 -23.99
C ARG A 39 -3.69 11.74 -22.83
N SER A 40 -4.77 12.25 -22.27
CA SER A 40 -4.82 13.18 -21.15
C SER A 40 -4.48 12.55 -19.80
N GLU A 41 -4.42 11.23 -19.68
CA GLU A 41 -4.18 10.56 -18.41
C GLU A 41 -2.74 10.81 -17.92
N CYS A 42 -2.60 11.29 -16.69
CA CYS A 42 -1.31 11.53 -16.06
C CYS A 42 -0.71 10.25 -15.47
N ASN A 43 -0.01 9.46 -16.29
CA ASN A 43 0.64 8.22 -15.90
C ASN A 43 2.18 8.24 -16.02
N MET A 44 2.77 9.39 -16.35
CA MET A 44 4.21 9.58 -16.45
C MET A 44 4.73 10.35 -15.23
N PHE A 45 5.98 10.12 -14.84
CA PHE A 45 6.65 10.86 -13.78
C PHE A 45 8.08 11.23 -14.19
N CYS A 46 8.43 12.51 -14.09
CA CYS A 46 9.77 13.01 -14.39
C CYS A 46 10.65 12.98 -13.12
N LEU A 47 11.77 12.27 -13.18
CA LEU A 47 12.71 12.12 -12.06
C LEU A 47 13.52 13.39 -11.79
N ASP A 48 13.75 14.21 -12.83
CA ASP A 48 14.53 15.44 -12.72
C ASP A 48 13.68 16.61 -12.20
N CYS A 49 12.52 16.87 -12.82
CA CYS A 49 11.61 17.93 -12.37
C CYS A 49 10.88 17.63 -11.07
N LYS A 50 10.49 16.37 -10.82
CA LYS A 50 9.73 15.96 -9.64
C LYS A 50 8.38 16.69 -9.47
N ASN A 51 7.86 17.27 -10.56
CA ASN A 51 6.65 18.10 -10.60
C ASN A 51 5.33 17.29 -10.65
N GLY A 52 5.31 16.11 -10.02
CA GLY A 52 4.15 15.22 -9.98
C GLY A 52 3.88 14.48 -11.30
N ALA A 53 2.62 14.09 -11.50
CA ALA A 53 2.20 13.23 -12.61
C ALA A 53 1.97 14.03 -13.90
N LEU A 54 2.54 13.53 -14.99
CA LEU A 54 2.51 14.11 -16.33
C LEU A 54 1.72 13.18 -17.27
N CYS A 55 1.02 13.76 -18.24
CA CYS A 55 0.48 12.99 -19.36
C CYS A 55 1.51 12.89 -20.49
N SER A 56 1.22 12.05 -21.49
CA SER A 56 2.13 11.85 -22.64
C SER A 56 2.46 13.15 -23.39
N LEU A 57 1.53 14.10 -23.48
CA LEU A 57 1.77 15.39 -24.15
C LEU A 57 2.64 16.33 -23.30
N CYS A 58 2.44 16.35 -21.97
CA CYS A 58 3.30 17.12 -21.07
C CYS A 58 4.74 16.60 -21.09
N LEU A 59 4.94 15.31 -21.37
CA LEU A 59 6.27 14.70 -21.44
C LEU A 59 7.10 15.23 -22.62
N ASN A 60 6.48 15.73 -23.70
CA ASN A 60 7.21 16.29 -24.84
C ASN A 60 8.01 17.55 -24.48
N PHE A 61 7.66 18.24 -23.38
CA PHE A 61 8.44 19.37 -22.86
C PHE A 61 9.61 18.94 -21.97
N HIS A 62 9.88 17.63 -21.91
CA HIS A 62 10.87 16.99 -21.05
C HIS A 62 11.76 16.03 -21.86
N GLU A 63 12.18 16.42 -23.07
CA GLU A 63 12.93 15.56 -24.00
C GLU A 63 14.27 15.07 -23.42
N ASP A 64 14.94 15.91 -22.63
CA ASP A 64 16.23 15.59 -21.99
C ASP A 64 16.13 15.08 -20.55
N HIS A 65 14.90 14.83 -20.06
CA HIS A 65 14.71 14.37 -18.70
C HIS A 65 14.41 12.89 -18.61
N ARG A 66 14.85 12.29 -17.50
CA ARG A 66 14.56 10.91 -17.16
C ARG A 66 13.13 10.82 -16.66
N ALA A 67 12.31 10.03 -17.35
CA ALA A 67 10.95 9.75 -16.95
C ALA A 67 10.71 8.25 -16.80
N ILE A 68 9.75 7.92 -15.96
CA ILE A 68 9.26 6.55 -15.75
C ILE A 68 7.75 6.50 -15.97
N GLN A 69 7.26 5.35 -16.45
CA GLN A 69 5.84 5.14 -16.67
C GLN A 69 5.22 4.35 -15.51
N ILE A 70 4.21 4.96 -14.91
CA ILE A 70 3.40 4.33 -13.87
C ILE A 70 2.27 3.55 -14.53
N ARG A 71 2.04 2.33 -14.02
CA ARG A 71 0.98 1.42 -14.47
C ARG A 71 0.10 1.05 -13.29
N ARG A 72 -1.07 0.49 -13.58
CA ARG A 72 -2.03 0.07 -12.57
C ARG A 72 -2.18 -1.44 -12.58
N SER A 73 -1.99 -2.06 -11.41
CA SER A 73 -2.27 -3.48 -11.19
C SER A 73 -3.14 -3.63 -9.95
N SER A 74 -4.30 -4.27 -10.09
CA SER A 74 -5.26 -4.46 -8.99
C SER A 74 -5.55 -3.16 -8.24
N TYR A 75 -5.80 -2.07 -8.97
CA TYR A 75 -6.05 -0.72 -8.43
C TYR A 75 -4.88 -0.03 -7.70
N HIS A 76 -3.68 -0.60 -7.78
CA HIS A 76 -2.49 -0.01 -7.16
C HIS A 76 -1.44 0.36 -8.20
N ASP A 77 -0.69 1.41 -7.88
CA ASP A 77 0.36 1.93 -8.73
C ASP A 77 1.58 1.00 -8.70
N VAL A 78 2.06 0.66 -9.89
CA VAL A 78 3.19 -0.25 -10.10
C VAL A 78 4.14 0.31 -11.15
N ILE A 79 5.41 -0.08 -11.06
CA ILE A 79 6.44 0.22 -12.07
C ILE A 79 7.09 -1.09 -12.51
N ARG A 80 7.48 -1.16 -13.79
CA ARG A 80 8.27 -2.27 -14.31
C ARG A 80 9.67 -2.24 -13.70
N VAL A 81 10.15 -3.40 -13.28
CA VAL A 81 11.51 -3.55 -12.71
C VAL A 81 12.57 -3.02 -13.68
N SER A 82 12.43 -3.31 -14.97
CA SER A 82 13.34 -2.84 -16.02
C SER A 82 13.44 -1.31 -16.15
N GLU A 83 12.43 -0.56 -15.70
CA GLU A 83 12.45 0.90 -15.72
C GLU A 83 13.09 1.46 -14.45
N ILE A 84 12.63 1.03 -13.26
CA ILE A 84 13.07 1.60 -11.99
C ILE A 84 14.48 1.16 -11.58
N GLN A 85 14.89 -0.06 -11.94
CA GLN A 85 16.20 -0.61 -11.55
C GLN A 85 17.37 0.18 -12.12
N LYS A 86 17.16 0.97 -13.18
CA LYS A 86 18.15 1.89 -13.76
C LYS A 86 18.55 3.03 -12.82
N TYR A 87 17.68 3.36 -11.86
CA TYR A 87 17.80 4.56 -11.03
C TYR A 87 17.78 4.26 -9.53
N LEU A 88 17.38 3.06 -9.14
CA LEU A 88 17.20 2.67 -7.75
C LEU A 88 17.53 1.20 -7.53
N ASP A 89 18.26 0.92 -6.46
CA ASP A 89 18.40 -0.46 -5.98
C ASP A 89 17.09 -0.96 -5.35
N ILE A 90 16.52 -1.99 -5.97
CA ILE A 90 15.26 -2.64 -5.55
C ILE A 90 15.49 -3.96 -4.79
N THR A 91 16.72 -4.28 -4.41
CA THR A 91 17.02 -5.47 -3.60
C THR A 91 16.14 -5.54 -2.34
N GLY A 92 15.73 -6.75 -1.97
CA GLY A 92 14.89 -7.00 -0.80
C GLY A 92 13.42 -6.55 -0.94
N VAL A 93 13.02 -5.92 -2.05
CA VAL A 93 11.62 -5.63 -2.35
C VAL A 93 11.03 -6.76 -3.17
N GLN A 94 9.86 -7.26 -2.75
CA GLN A 94 9.16 -8.31 -3.47
C GLN A 94 8.72 -7.82 -4.85
N THR A 95 9.16 -8.53 -5.88
CA THR A 95 8.74 -8.35 -7.27
C THR A 95 7.71 -9.39 -7.67
N TYR A 96 6.80 -9.02 -8.56
CA TYR A 96 5.78 -9.93 -9.09
C TYR A 96 5.96 -10.06 -10.60
N ILE A 97 5.65 -11.24 -11.15
CA ILE A 97 5.59 -11.44 -12.61
C ILE A 97 4.13 -11.35 -13.01
N ILE A 98 3.78 -10.35 -13.81
CA ILE A 98 2.42 -10.12 -14.33
C ILE A 98 2.53 -9.89 -15.84
N ASN A 99 1.77 -10.65 -16.64
CA ASN A 99 1.81 -10.61 -18.10
C ASN A 99 3.26 -10.72 -18.64
N SER A 100 4.01 -11.68 -18.11
CA SER A 100 5.42 -11.94 -18.44
C SER A 100 6.39 -10.79 -18.14
N ALA A 101 5.97 -9.76 -17.40
CA ALA A 101 6.81 -8.64 -16.98
C ALA A 101 7.02 -8.64 -15.45
N LYS A 102 8.26 -8.37 -15.01
CA LYS A 102 8.56 -8.14 -13.59
C LYS A 102 8.14 -6.72 -13.19
N ILE A 103 7.33 -6.62 -12.13
CA ILE A 103 6.81 -5.37 -11.60
C ILE A 103 7.02 -5.25 -10.09
N VAL A 104 7.03 -4.02 -9.59
CA VAL A 104 7.09 -3.69 -8.17
C VAL A 104 5.99 -2.68 -7.82
N PHE A 105 5.41 -2.81 -6.62
CA PHE A 105 4.43 -1.86 -6.10
C PHE A 105 5.12 -0.63 -5.51
N LEU A 106 4.54 0.56 -5.77
CA LEU A 106 5.02 1.80 -5.17
C LEU A 106 4.77 1.79 -3.67
N ASN A 107 3.52 1.62 -3.25
CA ASN A 107 3.11 1.76 -1.85
C ASN A 107 2.55 0.45 -1.28
N GLU A 108 2.43 0.43 0.04
CA GLU A 108 1.77 -0.68 0.74
C GLU A 108 0.32 -0.84 0.28
N ARG A 109 -0.16 -2.07 0.36
CA ARG A 109 -1.51 -2.43 -0.02
C ARG A 109 -2.24 -2.92 1.22
N PRO A 110 -3.45 -2.41 1.52
CA PRO A 110 -4.21 -2.85 2.68
C PRO A 110 -4.45 -4.36 2.62
N GLN A 111 -4.16 -5.06 3.71
CA GLN A 111 -4.49 -6.48 3.84
C GLN A 111 -5.87 -6.65 4.48
N PRO A 112 -6.80 -7.37 3.85
CA PRO A 112 -8.12 -7.64 4.42
C PRO A 112 -8.11 -8.58 5.63
N ARG A 113 -7.05 -9.37 5.82
CA ARG A 113 -6.97 -10.39 6.88
C ARG A 113 -5.53 -10.53 7.40
N PRO A 114 -5.30 -10.63 8.72
CA PRO A 114 -4.02 -11.08 9.25
C PRO A 114 -3.76 -12.51 8.78
N GLY A 115 -2.70 -12.71 8.00
CA GLY A 115 -2.31 -14.04 7.54
C GLY A 115 -1.89 -14.90 8.73
N LYS A 116 -2.70 -15.90 9.10
CA LYS A 116 -2.29 -16.96 10.02
C LYS A 116 -1.26 -17.83 9.32
N GLY A 117 -0.05 -17.96 9.89
CA GLY A 117 0.95 -18.95 9.47
C GLY A 117 2.03 -18.48 8.49
N VAL A 118 2.19 -17.18 8.23
CA VAL A 118 3.32 -16.70 7.41
C VAL A 118 4.54 -16.44 8.30
N THR A 119 5.67 -17.07 7.99
CA THR A 119 6.94 -16.91 8.71
C THR A 119 7.72 -15.68 8.24
N ASN A 120 7.68 -15.35 6.94
CA ASN A 120 8.34 -14.18 6.39
C ASN A 120 7.36 -13.02 6.12
N THR A 121 7.49 -11.93 6.87
CA THR A 121 6.60 -10.77 6.78
C THR A 121 7.37 -9.48 6.47
N CYS A 122 6.68 -8.53 5.84
CA CYS A 122 7.21 -7.20 5.58
C CYS A 122 7.54 -6.49 6.88
N ARG A 123 8.75 -5.93 6.98
CA ARG A 123 9.22 -5.25 8.19
C ARG A 123 8.38 -4.04 8.61
N VAL A 124 7.61 -3.46 7.68
CA VAL A 124 6.84 -2.22 7.93
C VAL A 124 5.35 -2.48 8.12
N CYS A 125 4.74 -3.29 7.25
CA CYS A 125 3.29 -3.49 7.22
C CYS A 125 2.87 -4.93 7.53
N GLU A 126 3.82 -5.77 7.94
CA GLU A 126 3.61 -7.16 8.38
C GLU A 126 2.93 -8.05 7.33
N ARG A 127 2.95 -7.62 6.06
CA ARG A 127 2.43 -8.40 4.94
C ARG A 127 3.25 -9.63 4.69
N GLY A 128 2.60 -10.78 4.56
CA GLY A 128 3.27 -12.01 4.16
C GLY A 128 3.99 -11.84 2.83
N LEU A 129 5.28 -12.19 2.81
CA LEU A 129 6.16 -12.12 1.66
C LEU A 129 6.54 -13.51 1.17
N LEU A 130 7.05 -13.58 -0.06
CA LEU A 130 7.82 -14.76 -0.48
C LEU A 130 9.14 -14.81 0.29
N ASP A 131 9.72 -16.00 0.41
CA ASP A 131 11.02 -16.17 1.05
C ASP A 131 12.08 -15.32 0.32
N SER A 132 13.07 -14.82 1.07
CA SER A 132 14.15 -13.94 0.60
C SER A 132 13.81 -12.46 0.39
N PHE A 133 12.58 -12.01 0.69
CA PHE A 133 12.23 -10.58 0.64
C PHE A 133 12.01 -9.99 2.04
N SER A 134 12.29 -8.70 2.20
CA SER A 134 12.09 -7.95 3.46
C SER A 134 11.00 -6.89 3.37
N PHE A 135 10.64 -6.46 2.15
CA PHE A 135 9.66 -5.39 1.92
C PHE A 135 8.66 -5.77 0.83
N CYS A 136 7.40 -5.38 0.99
CA CYS A 136 6.35 -5.65 -0.01
C CYS A 136 6.25 -4.60 -1.14
N SER A 137 6.83 -3.42 -0.93
CA SER A 137 6.72 -2.26 -1.83
C SER A 137 7.93 -1.32 -1.65
N LEU A 138 8.13 -0.40 -2.60
CA LEU A 138 9.16 0.64 -2.51
C LEU A 138 8.95 1.55 -1.28
N GLY A 139 7.71 1.94 -1.01
CA GLY A 139 7.34 2.75 0.14
C GLY A 139 7.67 2.06 1.46
N CYS A 140 7.42 0.74 1.58
CA CYS A 140 7.87 -0.02 2.74
C CYS A 140 9.40 -0.09 2.85
N LYS A 141 10.14 -0.20 1.75
CA LYS A 141 11.62 -0.17 1.81
C LYS A 141 12.12 1.19 2.29
N VAL A 142 11.57 2.29 1.78
CA VAL A 142 11.94 3.65 2.21
C VAL A 142 11.60 3.86 3.68
N ALA A 143 10.38 3.51 4.10
CA ALA A 143 9.94 3.66 5.49
C ALA A 143 10.73 2.77 6.46
N GLY A 144 10.99 1.52 6.09
CA GLY A 144 11.67 0.55 6.95
C GLY A 144 13.18 0.67 7.00
N THR A 145 13.78 1.53 6.16
CA THR A 145 15.23 1.82 6.18
C THR A 145 15.54 3.24 6.63
N SER A 146 14.51 4.01 7.02
CA SER A 146 14.63 5.33 7.62
C SER A 146 15.23 5.23 9.03
N ASN A 147 16.06 6.21 9.39
CA ASN A 147 16.67 6.32 10.72
C ASN A 147 15.63 6.33 11.85
N LYS A 148 14.41 6.83 11.57
CA LYS A 148 13.30 6.81 12.54
C LYS A 148 12.83 5.38 12.84
N PHE A 149 12.82 4.51 11.83
CA PHE A 149 12.43 3.11 11.99
C PHE A 149 13.49 2.35 12.77
N GLU A 150 14.78 2.55 12.47
CA GLU A 150 15.90 1.96 13.20
C GLU A 150 15.91 2.37 14.69
N LYS A 151 15.73 3.67 14.99
CA LYS A 151 15.62 4.15 16.38
C LYS A 151 14.42 3.53 17.10
N LYS A 152 13.25 3.49 16.44
CA LYS A 152 12.04 2.88 17.00
C LYS A 152 12.21 1.38 17.25
N LYS A 153 12.89 0.67 16.35
CA LYS A 153 13.19 -0.75 16.48
C LYS A 153 14.13 -1.01 17.66
N LYS A 154 15.22 -0.24 17.77
CA LYS A 154 16.16 -0.34 18.91
C LYS A 154 15.50 -0.05 20.25
N MET A 155 14.60 0.95 20.29
CA MET A 155 13.83 1.27 21.49
C MET A 155 12.91 0.10 21.90
N TRP A 156 12.23 -0.53 20.94
CA TRP A 156 11.41 -1.72 21.19
C TRP A 156 12.24 -2.91 21.69
N GLU A 157 13.39 -3.20 21.06
CA GLU A 157 14.29 -4.29 21.46
C GLU A 157 14.85 -4.07 22.87
N TRP A 158 15.13 -2.83 23.25
CA TRP A 158 15.56 -2.48 24.62
C TRP A 158 14.43 -2.65 25.64
N GLU A 159 13.21 -2.22 25.32
CA GLU A 159 12.03 -2.44 26.17
C GLU A 159 11.75 -3.93 26.40
N GLU A 160 11.83 -4.78 25.36
CA GLU A 160 11.68 -6.24 25.49
C GLU A 160 12.80 -6.89 26.32
N SER A 161 14.00 -6.31 26.32
CA SER A 161 15.13 -6.82 27.12
C SER A 161 15.02 -6.49 28.62
N ILE A 162 14.24 -5.47 28.97
CA ILE A 162 14.03 -5.04 30.36
C ILE A 162 12.80 -5.73 30.96
N ASP A 163 11.74 -5.89 30.18
CA ASP A 163 10.52 -6.56 30.61
C ASP A 163 10.63 -8.06 30.35
N GLY A 164 11.47 -8.73 31.15
CA GLY A 164 11.66 -10.17 31.11
C GLY A 164 10.35 -10.93 31.31
N GLY A 165 9.71 -11.33 30.21
CA GLY A 165 8.63 -12.31 30.19
C GLY A 165 7.22 -11.74 30.05
N GLY A 166 6.72 -11.64 28.82
CA GLY A 166 5.30 -11.47 28.57
C GLY A 166 4.97 -11.32 27.10
N THR A 167 4.58 -12.40 26.42
CA THR A 167 3.98 -12.35 25.08
C THR A 167 2.72 -11.47 25.08
N LYS A 168 2.87 -10.18 24.80
CA LYS A 168 1.78 -9.31 24.33
C LYS A 168 2.17 -8.81 22.96
N ARG A 169 1.73 -9.56 21.93
CA ARG A 169 1.62 -9.05 20.55
C ARG A 169 0.68 -7.84 20.56
N HIS A 170 1.24 -6.66 20.79
CA HIS A 170 0.53 -5.41 20.61
C HIS A 170 0.39 -5.17 19.11
N ASN A 171 -0.77 -5.57 18.57
CA ASN A 171 -1.24 -5.21 17.24
C ASN A 171 -1.34 -3.68 17.15
N LYS A 172 -0.26 -3.00 16.77
CA LYS A 172 -0.25 -1.55 16.57
C LYS A 172 -0.72 -1.26 15.15
N GLN A 173 -2.02 -1.47 14.96
CA GLN A 173 -2.78 -0.94 13.84
C GLN A 173 -2.49 0.57 13.75
N MET A 174 -1.71 0.99 12.75
CA MET A 174 -1.69 2.38 12.31
C MET A 174 -3.11 2.71 11.85
N LYS A 175 -3.91 3.29 12.75
CA LYS A 175 -5.21 3.88 12.40
C LYS A 175 -4.95 5.08 11.50
N ASN A 176 -4.86 4.82 10.19
CA ASN A 176 -5.24 5.83 9.23
C ASN A 176 -6.69 6.21 9.52
N LYS A 177 -6.91 7.49 9.81
CA LYS A 177 -8.20 8.11 10.09
C LYS A 177 -9.09 8.00 8.85
N ILE A 178 -9.72 6.84 8.67
CA ILE A 178 -10.88 6.70 7.81
C ILE A 178 -12.02 7.37 8.58
N GLN A 179 -12.46 8.54 8.11
CA GLN A 179 -13.74 9.11 8.51
C GLN A 179 -14.83 8.13 8.02
N SER A 180 -15.23 7.23 8.91
CA SER A 180 -16.45 6.45 8.72
C SER A 180 -17.63 7.40 8.86
N PHE A 181 -18.22 7.78 7.74
CA PHE A 181 -19.61 8.22 7.72
C PHE A 181 -20.47 7.00 8.10
N SER A 182 -20.78 6.86 9.38
CA SER A 182 -21.87 6.02 9.83
C SER A 182 -23.12 6.91 9.92
N PRO A 183 -24.21 6.62 9.19
CA PRO A 183 -25.48 7.31 9.42
C PRO A 183 -26.00 6.90 10.80
N SER A 184 -26.43 7.91 11.57
CA SER A 184 -26.98 7.72 12.92
C SER A 184 -28.25 6.88 12.88
N THR A 185 -28.20 5.65 13.39
CA THR A 185 -29.41 4.90 13.74
C THR A 185 -29.87 5.33 15.14
N PRO A 186 -31.15 5.71 15.36
CA PRO A 186 -31.63 6.22 16.64
C PRO A 186 -31.80 5.12 17.72
N PRO A 187 -31.97 5.49 19.00
CA PRO A 187 -32.07 4.53 20.10
C PRO A 187 -33.37 3.71 20.04
N GLN A 188 -33.27 2.45 20.44
CA GLN A 188 -34.36 1.48 20.48
C GLN A 188 -35.40 1.85 21.56
N SER A 189 -36.62 2.19 21.12
CA SER A 189 -37.81 2.12 21.95
C SER A 189 -38.46 0.74 21.83
N TRP A 190 -38.85 0.17 22.96
CA TRP A 190 -39.57 -1.10 23.02
C TRP A 190 -40.95 -0.96 22.37
N SER A 191 -41.24 -1.79 21.37
CA SER A 191 -42.60 -2.25 21.09
C SER A 191 -42.60 -3.66 20.50
N SER A 192 -43.45 -4.50 21.06
CA SER A 192 -43.64 -5.92 20.74
C SER A 192 -44.15 -6.14 19.32
N GLY A 193 -43.59 -7.13 18.60
CA GLY A 193 -44.13 -7.48 17.28
C GLY A 193 -43.50 -8.71 16.58
N LYS A 194 -44.07 -9.90 16.85
CA LYS A 194 -44.08 -11.14 16.04
C LYS A 194 -42.73 -11.81 15.70
N ARG A 195 -42.30 -12.70 16.59
CA ARG A 195 -41.55 -13.94 16.28
C ARG A 195 -42.22 -14.67 15.10
N ARG A 196 -41.51 -14.87 13.99
CA ARG A 196 -41.91 -15.87 12.98
C ARG A 196 -41.17 -17.18 13.23
N LYS A 197 -41.99 -18.22 13.28
CA LYS A 197 -41.75 -19.63 13.51
C LYS A 197 -41.09 -20.26 12.28
N GLY A 198 -40.12 -21.14 12.47
CA GLY A 198 -39.69 -22.08 11.43
C GLY A 198 -38.29 -22.65 11.67
N ILE A 199 -38.22 -23.94 11.96
CA ILE A 199 -36.99 -24.74 11.87
C ILE A 199 -36.73 -25.04 10.38
N PRO A 200 -35.53 -24.80 9.84
CA PRO A 200 -35.27 -25.04 8.42
C PRO A 200 -35.20 -26.55 8.13
N HIS A 201 -35.98 -27.00 7.15
CA HIS A 201 -35.96 -28.38 6.65
C HIS A 201 -35.22 -28.45 5.30
N ARG A 202 -34.46 -29.53 5.06
CA ARG A 202 -33.74 -29.76 3.79
C ARG A 202 -34.72 -30.16 2.67
N ALA A 203 -34.38 -29.81 1.43
CA ALA A 203 -35.14 -30.15 0.23
C ALA A 203 -35.04 -31.66 -0.11
N PRO A 204 -36.10 -32.30 -0.64
CA PRO A 204 -36.05 -33.71 -1.04
C PRO A 204 -35.28 -33.89 -2.36
N THR A 205 -34.49 -34.95 -2.44
CA THR A 205 -33.84 -35.43 -3.66
C THR A 205 -34.88 -36.02 -4.61
N GLY A 206 -35.02 -35.43 -5.81
CA GLY A 206 -35.93 -35.93 -6.84
C GLY A 206 -35.50 -37.29 -7.37
N GLY A 207 -36.25 -38.34 -7.02
CA GLY A 207 -36.21 -39.63 -7.69
C GLY A 207 -37.19 -39.63 -8.87
N ILE A 208 -36.67 -39.88 -10.07
CA ILE A 208 -37.46 -40.12 -11.27
C ILE A 208 -37.89 -41.60 -11.24
N ILE A 209 -39.19 -41.87 -11.24
CA ILE A 209 -39.74 -43.20 -11.52
C ILE A 209 -40.46 -43.08 -12.87
N ILE A 210 -39.98 -43.84 -13.85
CA ILE A 210 -40.61 -44.03 -15.16
C ILE A 210 -41.39 -45.33 -15.04
N GLU A 211 -42.69 -45.31 -15.37
CA GLU A 211 -43.43 -46.53 -15.69
C GLU A 211 -43.94 -46.46 -17.13
N TYR A 212 -43.95 -47.65 -17.74
CA TYR A 212 -44.19 -47.98 -19.14
C TYR A 212 -45.66 -47.88 -19.54
#